data_AF-A0A2W6MVD1-F1
#
_entry.id   AF-A0A2W6MVD1-F1
#
_cell.length_a   1.000
_cell.length_b   1.000
_cell.length_c   1.000
_cell.angle_alpha   90.00
_cell.angle_beta   90.00
_cell.angle_gamma   90.00
#
_symmetry.space_group_name_H-M   'P 1'
#
loop_
_entity.id
_entity.type
_entity.pdbx_description
1 polymer ?
#
loop_
_entity_poly.entity_id
_entity_poly.type
_entity_poly.pdbx_seq_one_letter_code
_entity_poly.pdbx_strand_id
1 'polypeptide(L)'
;MGSDRENAKEWWYFADGWNNNKGDIRNIDEFRLVGDIDFQGNKGVGEVGKDWQNYADFGIDLDGNGTIDTDEYTSMIVGDRNSFTANFDGQGYTLKNINIDTTITRNYKPRYVGIFGNTGGVFKNINVDYIGGSVTVDIGNNSRIFAGGFAGGAGGTFFNITLNNINNISSQGNNNFNNEGYYIGGFAGGTQGNFFNIVLNNINNINSPKGTESHAGGFTGHARGTYTNITLNNIKNISSHQDAGGFAGWIEDEKFSNITLNNIENIDGSSVGGFVGAASGGIHENIILNNIGNLSGYSVGGFIGYINVESTFKNIYIHFKDKATITAKGDGATAGKFLGATSDYYYQEVVELSNINLYYADGSQIAEIKDDIGFAGDGDIIKGTIDSHPYSNEQDGFTIFKKDVENFFKEENNKPQIHYNKEGGYYTFLDETNNGNGG
;
A
#
# COMPACT_ATOMS: atom_id res chain seq x y z
N MET A 1 -13.61 -4.05 -31.39
CA MET A 1 -13.51 -3.66 -29.97
C MET A 1 -14.20 -2.33 -29.82
N GLY A 2 -14.97 -2.15 -28.74
CA GLY A 2 -15.64 -0.89 -28.45
C GLY A 2 -14.63 0.22 -28.15
N SER A 3 -15.11 1.46 -28.04
CA SER A 3 -14.28 2.52 -27.44
C SER A 3 -14.03 2.23 -25.96
N ASP A 4 -13.03 2.86 -25.34
CA ASP A 4 -12.74 2.68 -23.90
C ASP A 4 -13.97 2.90 -23.00
N ARG A 5 -14.92 3.73 -23.44
CA ARG A 5 -16.19 3.98 -22.74
C ARG A 5 -17.22 2.87 -22.96
N GLU A 6 -17.25 2.27 -24.15
CA GLU A 6 -18.10 1.10 -24.42
C GLU A 6 -17.61 -0.12 -23.64
N ASN A 7 -16.30 -0.26 -23.43
CA ASN A 7 -15.74 -1.34 -22.64
C ASN A 7 -16.17 -1.26 -21.15
N ALA A 8 -16.52 -0.07 -20.64
CA ALA A 8 -17.08 0.07 -19.30
C ALA A 8 -18.45 -0.63 -19.17
N LYS A 9 -19.24 -0.69 -20.25
CA LYS A 9 -20.50 -1.45 -20.30
C LYS A 9 -20.25 -2.96 -20.23
N GLU A 10 -19.19 -3.46 -20.87
CA GLU A 10 -18.78 -4.87 -20.76
C GLU A 10 -18.36 -5.22 -19.32
N TRP A 11 -17.58 -4.33 -18.67
CA TRP A 11 -17.25 -4.48 -17.25
C TRP A 11 -18.49 -4.47 -16.36
N TRP A 12 -19.49 -3.65 -16.67
CA TRP A 12 -20.74 -3.60 -15.92
C TRP A 12 -21.43 -4.97 -15.91
N TYR A 13 -21.56 -5.63 -17.07
CA TYR A 13 -22.13 -6.98 -17.14
C TYR A 13 -21.27 -8.02 -16.43
N PHE A 14 -19.94 -7.88 -16.50
CA PHE A 14 -19.01 -8.74 -15.77
C PHE A 14 -19.19 -8.61 -14.25
N ALA A 15 -19.21 -7.39 -13.73
CA ALA A 15 -19.35 -7.10 -12.30
C ALA A 15 -20.73 -7.52 -11.78
N ASP A 16 -21.80 -7.12 -12.47
CA ASP A 16 -23.17 -7.51 -12.13
C ASP A 16 -23.34 -9.04 -12.18
N GLY A 17 -22.82 -9.68 -13.23
CA GLY A 17 -22.85 -11.13 -13.36
C GLY A 17 -22.16 -11.83 -12.20
N TRP A 18 -20.93 -11.41 -11.88
CA TRP A 18 -20.16 -12.00 -10.78
C TRP A 18 -20.84 -11.75 -9.44
N ASN A 19 -21.17 -10.50 -9.12
CA ASN A 19 -21.66 -10.09 -7.81
C ASN A 19 -23.07 -10.63 -7.51
N ASN A 20 -23.92 -10.78 -8.55
CA ASN A 20 -25.29 -11.30 -8.42
C ASN A 20 -25.46 -12.76 -8.87
N ASN A 21 -24.36 -13.48 -9.11
CA ASN A 21 -24.39 -14.91 -9.48
C ASN A 21 -25.27 -15.21 -10.71
N LYS A 22 -25.13 -14.42 -11.78
CA LYS A 22 -25.93 -14.58 -13.00
C LYS A 22 -25.24 -15.50 -13.99
N GLY A 23 -25.99 -16.44 -14.55
CA GLY A 23 -25.49 -17.38 -15.57
C GLY A 23 -24.33 -18.24 -15.07
N ASP A 24 -23.42 -18.57 -15.98
CA ASP A 24 -22.25 -19.43 -15.72
C ASP A 24 -20.98 -18.65 -15.39
N ILE A 25 -21.07 -17.35 -15.12
CA ILE A 25 -19.89 -16.47 -15.00
C ILE A 25 -18.93 -16.88 -13.87
N ARG A 26 -19.45 -17.46 -12.78
CA ARG A 26 -18.61 -17.98 -11.68
C ARG A 26 -17.96 -19.33 -11.97
N ASN A 27 -18.33 -19.98 -13.07
CA ASN A 27 -17.70 -21.22 -13.55
C ASN A 27 -16.55 -20.94 -14.53
N ILE A 28 -16.26 -19.67 -14.83
CA ILE A 28 -15.17 -19.27 -15.72
C ILE A 28 -13.87 -19.21 -14.91
N ASP A 29 -12.83 -19.88 -15.41
CA ASP A 29 -11.53 -19.96 -14.73
C ASP A 29 -10.66 -18.71 -14.93
N GLU A 30 -10.79 -18.02 -16.07
CA GLU A 30 -9.96 -16.86 -16.41
C GLU A 30 -10.74 -15.81 -17.21
N PHE A 31 -10.57 -14.55 -16.80
CA PHE A 31 -11.04 -13.36 -17.50
C PHE A 31 -9.86 -12.58 -18.06
N ARG A 32 -10.06 -11.93 -19.21
CA ARG A 32 -9.02 -11.13 -19.86
C ARG A 32 -9.56 -9.79 -20.31
N LEU A 33 -8.80 -8.72 -20.09
CA LEU A 33 -9.09 -7.44 -20.73
C LEU A 33 -8.81 -7.53 -22.23
N VAL A 34 -9.71 -6.99 -23.03
CA VAL A 34 -9.59 -6.93 -24.50
C VAL A 34 -9.40 -5.49 -25.02
N GLY A 35 -9.24 -4.53 -24.11
CA GLY A 35 -9.05 -3.11 -24.40
C GLY A 35 -8.95 -2.30 -23.10
N ASP A 36 -8.50 -1.05 -23.22
CA ASP A 36 -8.54 -0.08 -22.13
C ASP A 36 -9.98 0.22 -21.72
N ILE A 37 -10.19 0.62 -20.46
CA ILE A 37 -11.51 0.95 -19.92
C ILE A 37 -11.47 2.29 -19.20
N ASP A 38 -12.29 3.25 -19.65
CA ASP A 38 -12.49 4.54 -18.98
C ASP A 38 -13.79 4.51 -18.18
N PHE A 39 -13.67 4.48 -16.85
CA PHE A 39 -14.81 4.45 -15.93
C PHE A 39 -15.42 5.83 -15.66
N GLN A 40 -14.95 6.90 -16.30
CA GLN A 40 -15.56 8.23 -16.22
C GLN A 40 -15.71 8.77 -14.78
N GLY A 41 -14.83 8.39 -13.86
CA GLY A 41 -14.89 8.75 -12.45
C GLY A 41 -14.61 10.23 -12.14
N ASN A 42 -13.88 10.92 -13.01
CA ASN A 42 -13.66 12.38 -13.03
C ASN A 42 -13.46 13.01 -11.64
N LYS A 43 -12.68 12.34 -10.79
CA LYS A 43 -12.34 12.76 -9.42
C LYS A 43 -13.53 12.99 -8.49
N GLY A 44 -14.70 12.45 -8.83
CA GLY A 44 -15.93 12.70 -8.08
C GLY A 44 -16.49 14.12 -8.21
N VAL A 45 -16.11 14.87 -9.25
CA VAL A 45 -16.50 16.29 -9.40
C VAL A 45 -17.73 16.43 -10.29
N GLY A 46 -18.78 17.04 -9.76
CA GLY A 46 -20.03 17.33 -10.46
C GLY A 46 -21.18 16.40 -10.06
N GLU A 47 -22.20 16.34 -10.91
CA GLU A 47 -23.40 15.52 -10.74
C GLU A 47 -23.12 14.05 -11.13
N VAL A 48 -23.36 13.12 -10.21
CA VAL A 48 -23.21 11.66 -10.45
C VAL A 48 -24.12 11.21 -11.59
N GLY A 49 -23.63 10.33 -12.46
CA GLY A 49 -24.36 9.81 -13.62
C GLY A 49 -24.34 10.75 -14.84
N LYS A 50 -23.90 12.00 -14.67
CA LYS A 50 -23.86 13.01 -15.72
C LYS A 50 -22.46 13.58 -15.96
N ASP A 51 -21.84 14.14 -14.92
CA ASP A 51 -20.49 14.72 -14.99
C ASP A 51 -19.41 13.68 -14.64
N TRP A 52 -19.80 12.64 -13.89
CA TRP A 52 -18.93 11.53 -13.49
C TRP A 52 -19.72 10.28 -13.10
N GLN A 53 -19.07 9.11 -13.12
CA GLN A 53 -19.66 7.83 -12.71
C GLN A 53 -19.01 7.33 -11.42
N ASN A 54 -19.83 6.94 -10.44
CA ASN A 54 -19.33 6.32 -9.22
C ASN A 54 -19.12 4.83 -9.45
N TYR A 55 -17.88 4.36 -9.32
CA TYR A 55 -17.55 2.95 -9.53
C TYR A 55 -18.29 2.01 -8.54
N ALA A 56 -18.66 2.51 -7.35
CA ALA A 56 -19.45 1.75 -6.39
C ALA A 56 -20.95 1.67 -6.70
N ASP A 57 -21.46 2.52 -7.60
CA ASP A 57 -22.89 2.64 -7.96
C ASP A 57 -22.99 3.21 -9.39
N PHE A 58 -22.57 2.40 -10.36
CA PHE A 58 -22.36 2.78 -11.76
C PHE A 58 -23.63 2.53 -12.57
N GLY A 59 -24.13 3.57 -13.22
CA GLY A 59 -25.36 3.52 -14.02
C GLY A 59 -25.09 3.48 -15.52
N ILE A 60 -25.82 2.64 -16.25
CA ILE A 60 -25.84 2.62 -17.72
C ILE A 60 -27.28 2.63 -18.22
N ASP A 61 -27.55 3.32 -19.33
CA ASP A 61 -28.84 3.27 -20.02
C ASP A 61 -28.92 1.95 -20.82
N LEU A 62 -29.65 0.95 -20.32
CA LEU A 62 -29.76 -0.37 -20.94
C LEU A 62 -30.76 -0.38 -22.09
N ASP A 63 -31.85 0.38 -21.98
CA ASP A 63 -32.97 0.37 -22.94
C ASP A 63 -32.87 1.48 -24.01
N GLY A 64 -31.93 2.41 -23.85
CA GLY A 64 -31.66 3.50 -24.78
C GLY A 64 -32.68 4.64 -24.70
N ASN A 65 -33.44 4.76 -23.59
CA ASN A 65 -34.49 5.76 -23.44
C ASN A 65 -33.94 7.16 -23.06
N GLY A 66 -32.63 7.27 -22.80
CA GLY A 66 -31.95 8.52 -22.44
C GLY A 66 -31.98 8.85 -20.94
N THR A 67 -32.48 7.93 -20.10
CA THR A 67 -32.48 8.01 -18.64
C THR A 67 -31.92 6.73 -18.04
N ILE A 68 -31.37 6.80 -16.82
CA ILE A 68 -30.86 5.63 -16.11
C ILE A 68 -31.85 5.30 -14.99
N ASP A 69 -32.53 4.17 -15.14
CA ASP A 69 -33.48 3.65 -14.17
C ASP A 69 -32.78 3.03 -12.96
N THR A 70 -33.52 2.92 -11.86
CA THR A 70 -32.96 2.50 -10.56
C THR A 70 -32.38 1.08 -10.54
N ASP A 71 -32.82 0.20 -11.42
CA ASP A 71 -32.34 -1.18 -11.59
C ASP A 71 -31.19 -1.30 -12.60
N GLU A 72 -30.77 -0.18 -13.20
CA GLU A 72 -29.64 -0.13 -14.14
C GLU A 72 -28.32 0.31 -13.49
N TYR A 73 -28.31 0.40 -12.16
CA TYR A 73 -27.12 0.66 -11.35
C TYR A 73 -26.52 -0.64 -10.81
N THR A 74 -25.19 -0.75 -10.85
CA THR A 74 -24.46 -1.85 -10.23
C THR A 74 -23.18 -1.38 -9.56
N SER A 75 -22.69 -2.15 -8.60
CA SER A 75 -21.33 -1.99 -8.09
C SER A 75 -20.35 -2.62 -9.07
N MET A 76 -19.41 -1.83 -9.57
CA MET A 76 -18.32 -2.31 -10.43
C MET A 76 -17.21 -3.00 -9.63
N ILE A 77 -17.29 -2.97 -8.29
CA ILE A 77 -16.36 -3.63 -7.37
C ILE A 77 -16.59 -5.13 -7.46
N VAL A 78 -15.75 -5.82 -8.24
CA VAL A 78 -15.91 -7.25 -8.46
C VAL A 78 -15.46 -8.02 -7.23
N GLY A 79 -16.36 -8.81 -6.67
CA GLY A 79 -16.10 -9.62 -5.48
C GLY A 79 -16.37 -8.90 -4.15
N ASP A 80 -17.22 -7.88 -4.16
CA ASP A 80 -17.69 -7.14 -2.98
C ASP A 80 -18.50 -8.00 -1.99
N ARG A 81 -19.31 -8.94 -2.52
CA ARG A 81 -20.20 -9.84 -1.76
C ARG A 81 -19.68 -11.28 -1.72
N ASN A 82 -19.05 -11.71 -2.81
CA ASN A 82 -18.55 -13.06 -3.00
C ASN A 82 -17.18 -12.98 -3.63
N SER A 83 -16.14 -13.44 -2.93
CA SER A 83 -14.75 -13.33 -3.36
C SER A 83 -14.56 -13.66 -4.84
N PHE A 84 -13.82 -12.82 -5.57
CA PHE A 84 -13.43 -13.09 -6.95
C PHE A 84 -12.27 -14.09 -6.97
N THR A 85 -12.57 -15.36 -7.27
CA THR A 85 -11.61 -16.47 -7.20
C THR A 85 -11.07 -16.92 -8.55
N ALA A 86 -11.62 -16.39 -9.65
CA ALA A 86 -11.11 -16.66 -10.99
C ALA A 86 -9.78 -15.91 -11.25
N ASN A 87 -9.07 -16.32 -12.29
CA ASN A 87 -7.88 -15.60 -12.76
C ASN A 87 -8.27 -14.38 -13.57
N PHE A 88 -7.43 -13.35 -13.54
CA PHE A 88 -7.62 -12.11 -14.28
C PHE A 88 -6.31 -11.67 -14.94
N ASP A 89 -6.31 -11.62 -16.27
CA ASP A 89 -5.19 -11.11 -17.08
C ASP A 89 -5.57 -9.76 -17.70
N GLY A 90 -4.90 -8.69 -17.26
CA GLY A 90 -5.09 -7.37 -17.86
C GLY A 90 -4.50 -7.26 -19.27
N GLN A 91 -3.68 -8.21 -19.70
CA GLN A 91 -2.99 -8.23 -21.01
C GLN A 91 -2.23 -6.91 -21.33
N GLY A 92 -1.88 -6.12 -20.32
CA GLY A 92 -1.25 -4.81 -20.48
C GLY A 92 -2.21 -3.63 -20.70
N TYR A 93 -3.52 -3.86 -20.83
CA TYR A 93 -4.52 -2.80 -20.91
C TYR A 93 -4.71 -2.07 -19.58
N THR A 94 -5.27 -0.87 -19.66
CA THR A 94 -5.42 0.05 -18.53
C THR A 94 -6.87 0.21 -18.09
N LEU A 95 -7.11 0.05 -16.79
CA LEU A 95 -8.31 0.48 -16.08
C LEU A 95 -8.11 1.93 -15.61
N LYS A 96 -8.84 2.89 -16.17
CA LYS A 96 -8.59 4.33 -15.92
C LYS A 96 -9.79 5.13 -15.47
N ASN A 97 -9.49 6.29 -14.88
CA ASN A 97 -10.47 7.31 -14.48
C ASN A 97 -11.47 6.78 -13.45
N ILE A 98 -10.96 6.36 -12.29
CA ILE A 98 -11.73 5.62 -11.29
C ILE A 98 -12.01 6.53 -10.09
N ASN A 99 -13.25 6.58 -9.63
CA ASN A 99 -13.60 7.16 -8.34
C ASN A 99 -14.59 6.24 -7.63
N ILE A 100 -14.24 5.79 -6.43
CA ILE A 100 -15.04 4.87 -5.61
C ILE A 100 -15.50 5.66 -4.39
N ASP A 101 -16.80 5.91 -4.26
CA ASP A 101 -17.37 6.53 -3.07
C ASP A 101 -18.58 5.74 -2.57
N THR A 102 -18.41 5.01 -1.48
CA THR A 102 -19.51 4.23 -0.89
C THR A 102 -20.38 5.07 0.07
N THR A 103 -19.97 6.28 0.44
CA THR A 103 -20.69 7.19 1.37
C THR A 103 -21.92 7.84 0.74
N ILE A 104 -21.92 7.97 -0.58
CA ILE A 104 -23.04 8.51 -1.35
C ILE A 104 -23.93 7.43 -1.98
N THR A 105 -23.66 6.15 -1.67
CA THR A 105 -24.48 5.04 -2.13
C THR A 105 -25.66 4.84 -1.19
N ARG A 106 -26.79 4.36 -1.71
CA ARG A 106 -28.06 4.33 -0.96
C ARG A 106 -28.00 3.40 0.26
N ASN A 107 -27.73 2.11 0.03
CA ASN A 107 -27.74 1.05 1.05
C ASN A 107 -26.56 0.06 0.88
N TYR A 108 -25.51 0.49 0.19
CA TYR A 108 -24.40 -0.37 -0.18
C TYR A 108 -23.16 -0.03 0.64
N LYS A 109 -22.90 -0.83 1.68
CA LYS A 109 -21.78 -0.62 2.61
C LYS A 109 -20.87 -1.85 2.63
N PRO A 110 -20.16 -2.13 1.52
CA PRO A 110 -19.31 -3.30 1.40
C PRO A 110 -18.16 -3.27 2.41
N ARG A 111 -17.76 -4.45 2.88
CA ARG A 111 -16.60 -4.61 3.76
C ARG A 111 -15.26 -4.48 3.03
N TYR A 112 -15.22 -4.87 1.75
CA TYR A 112 -14.01 -4.91 0.94
C TYR A 112 -14.17 -3.93 -0.23
N VAL A 113 -13.31 -2.93 -0.31
CA VAL A 113 -13.42 -1.85 -1.29
C VAL A 113 -12.11 -1.62 -2.04
N GLY A 114 -12.21 -1.66 -3.35
CA GLY A 114 -11.16 -1.39 -4.34
C GLY A 114 -11.75 -1.59 -5.74
N ILE A 115 -10.91 -1.69 -6.78
CA ILE A 115 -11.38 -2.15 -8.10
C ILE A 115 -12.00 -3.55 -7.96
N PHE A 116 -11.37 -4.38 -7.14
CA PHE A 116 -11.88 -5.64 -6.66
C PHE A 116 -12.27 -5.54 -5.18
N GLY A 117 -13.27 -6.31 -4.76
CA GLY A 117 -13.67 -6.42 -3.36
C GLY A 117 -12.70 -7.34 -2.63
N ASN A 118 -13.08 -8.61 -2.47
CA ASN A 118 -12.20 -9.66 -1.98
C ASN A 118 -11.79 -10.60 -3.12
N THR A 119 -10.58 -11.13 -3.09
CA THR A 119 -10.00 -11.90 -4.21
C THR A 119 -9.33 -13.20 -3.74
N GLY A 120 -9.13 -14.16 -4.65
CA GLY A 120 -8.45 -15.43 -4.36
C GLY A 120 -7.67 -16.06 -5.53
N GLY A 121 -7.75 -15.49 -6.74
CA GLY A 121 -7.15 -16.05 -7.96
C GLY A 121 -5.76 -15.51 -8.30
N VAL A 122 -5.37 -15.67 -9.57
CA VAL A 122 -4.15 -15.08 -10.14
C VAL A 122 -4.48 -13.79 -10.89
N PHE A 123 -3.82 -12.69 -10.55
CA PHE A 123 -3.97 -11.39 -11.19
C PHE A 123 -2.65 -10.97 -11.83
N LYS A 124 -2.68 -10.66 -13.13
CA LYS A 124 -1.45 -10.34 -13.86
C LYS A 124 -1.61 -9.33 -14.98
N ASN A 125 -0.52 -8.61 -15.27
CA ASN A 125 -0.40 -7.67 -16.39
C ASN A 125 -1.48 -6.58 -16.39
N ILE A 126 -1.70 -5.95 -15.24
CA ILE A 126 -2.80 -4.99 -15.04
C ILE A 126 -2.23 -3.60 -14.83
N ASN A 127 -2.69 -2.65 -15.64
CA ASN A 127 -2.39 -1.24 -15.45
C ASN A 127 -3.62 -0.53 -14.89
N VAL A 128 -3.43 0.32 -13.90
CA VAL A 128 -4.49 1.12 -13.27
C VAL A 128 -4.05 2.57 -13.17
N ASP A 129 -4.91 3.49 -13.58
CA ASP A 129 -4.72 4.93 -13.40
C ASP A 129 -6.00 5.59 -12.89
N TYR A 130 -5.99 6.04 -11.63
CA TYR A 130 -7.12 6.73 -11.04
C TYR A 130 -7.36 8.14 -11.61
N ILE A 131 -6.38 8.73 -12.31
CA ILE A 131 -6.42 10.10 -12.84
C ILE A 131 -6.81 11.12 -11.75
N GLY A 132 -6.32 10.90 -10.53
CA GLY A 132 -6.59 11.73 -9.36
C GLY A 132 -7.93 11.45 -8.68
N GLY A 133 -8.63 10.36 -9.02
CA GLY A 133 -9.79 9.89 -8.26
C GLY A 133 -9.41 9.27 -6.91
N SER A 134 -10.42 8.95 -6.11
CA SER A 134 -10.25 8.49 -4.73
C SER A 134 -11.02 7.19 -4.45
N VAL A 135 -10.65 6.55 -3.34
CA VAL A 135 -11.41 5.49 -2.67
C VAL A 135 -11.88 6.02 -1.32
N THR A 136 -13.19 6.22 -1.18
CA THR A 136 -13.85 6.69 0.03
C THR A 136 -14.84 5.65 0.53
N VAL A 137 -14.57 5.10 1.71
CA VAL A 137 -15.36 4.00 2.28
C VAL A 137 -16.29 4.47 3.39
N ASP A 138 -17.59 4.19 3.27
CA ASP A 138 -18.54 4.29 4.39
C ASP A 138 -18.36 3.07 5.29
N ILE A 139 -17.96 3.31 6.53
CA ILE A 139 -17.75 2.25 7.51
C ILE A 139 -19.06 1.52 7.83
N GLY A 140 -20.19 2.23 7.84
CA GLY A 140 -21.49 1.63 8.18
C GLY A 140 -21.50 0.95 9.55
N ASN A 141 -22.17 -0.19 9.66
CA ASN A 141 -22.16 -1.03 10.88
C ASN A 141 -21.18 -2.22 10.74
N ASN A 142 -20.18 -2.12 9.87
CA ASN A 142 -19.25 -3.22 9.63
C ASN A 142 -18.19 -3.27 10.72
N SER A 143 -18.00 -4.44 11.32
CA SER A 143 -16.96 -4.63 12.35
C SER A 143 -15.54 -4.61 11.79
N ARG A 144 -15.37 -4.75 10.47
CA ARG A 144 -14.07 -4.61 9.80
C ARG A 144 -14.25 -4.01 8.42
N ILE A 145 -13.34 -3.15 8.02
CA ILE A 145 -13.28 -2.55 6.68
C ILE A 145 -11.88 -2.77 6.11
N PHE A 146 -11.84 -3.12 4.83
CA PHE A 146 -10.62 -3.30 4.08
C PHE A 146 -10.71 -2.46 2.81
N ALA A 147 -9.78 -1.53 2.63
CA ALA A 147 -9.78 -0.65 1.47
C ALA A 147 -8.40 -0.53 0.83
N GLY A 148 -8.36 -0.56 -0.49
CA GLY A 148 -7.17 -0.18 -1.25
C GLY A 148 -7.46 0.16 -2.69
N GLY A 149 -6.44 0.68 -3.40
CA GLY A 149 -6.59 1.09 -4.79
C GLY A 149 -6.80 -0.08 -5.76
N PHE A 150 -6.31 -1.28 -5.42
CA PHE A 150 -6.50 -2.47 -6.24
C PHE A 150 -7.63 -3.33 -5.68
N ALA A 151 -7.55 -3.71 -4.41
CA ALA A 151 -8.54 -4.56 -3.76
C ALA A 151 -8.84 -4.14 -2.32
N GLY A 152 -10.01 -4.50 -1.80
CA GLY A 152 -10.23 -4.50 -0.36
C GLY A 152 -9.40 -5.60 0.30
N GLY A 153 -9.68 -6.85 -0.07
CA GLY A 153 -8.92 -8.04 0.33
C GLY A 153 -8.21 -8.69 -0.85
N ALA A 154 -6.89 -8.75 -0.80
CA ALA A 154 -6.06 -9.33 -1.84
C ALA A 154 -5.58 -10.73 -1.45
N GLY A 155 -6.37 -11.76 -1.77
CA GLY A 155 -5.97 -13.16 -1.60
C GLY A 155 -5.49 -13.75 -2.93
N GLY A 156 -4.40 -14.53 -2.94
CA GLY A 156 -3.94 -15.24 -4.14
C GLY A 156 -2.55 -14.85 -4.64
N THR A 157 -2.37 -14.69 -5.95
CA THR A 157 -1.07 -14.33 -6.55
C THR A 157 -1.20 -13.15 -7.49
N PHE A 158 -0.38 -12.12 -7.30
CA PHE A 158 -0.46 -10.83 -7.99
C PHE A 158 0.90 -10.48 -8.57
N PHE A 159 0.95 -10.22 -9.88
CA PHE A 159 2.21 -9.79 -10.49
C PHE A 159 2.11 -8.96 -11.75
N ASN A 160 3.14 -8.15 -12.01
CA ASN A 160 3.17 -7.20 -13.11
C ASN A 160 1.96 -6.26 -13.06
N ILE A 161 1.84 -5.52 -11.95
CA ILE A 161 0.72 -4.61 -11.72
C ILE A 161 1.25 -3.20 -11.45
N THR A 162 0.66 -2.21 -12.10
CA THR A 162 0.96 -0.79 -11.86
C THR A 162 -0.30 -0.05 -11.40
N LEU A 163 -0.18 0.73 -10.32
CA LEU A 163 -1.24 1.58 -9.80
C LEU A 163 -0.78 3.04 -9.78
N ASN A 164 -1.54 3.94 -10.41
CA ASN A 164 -1.13 5.34 -10.56
C ASN A 164 -2.20 6.34 -10.09
N ASN A 165 -1.71 7.48 -9.60
CA ASN A 165 -2.43 8.75 -9.47
C ASN A 165 -3.69 8.65 -8.62
N ILE A 166 -3.58 8.07 -7.43
CA ILE A 166 -4.66 8.02 -6.46
C ILE A 166 -4.60 9.29 -5.61
N ASN A 167 -5.71 10.02 -5.53
CA ASN A 167 -5.76 11.15 -4.62
C ASN A 167 -5.85 10.64 -3.17
N ASN A 168 -6.99 10.07 -2.76
CA ASN A 168 -7.13 9.59 -1.38
C ASN A 168 -7.61 8.15 -1.33
N ILE A 169 -7.14 7.41 -0.33
CA ILE A 169 -7.75 6.16 0.14
C ILE A 169 -8.09 6.39 1.59
N SER A 170 -9.38 6.40 1.91
CA SER A 170 -9.85 6.73 3.24
C SER A 170 -11.17 6.05 3.57
N SER A 171 -11.43 5.86 4.85
CA SER A 171 -12.76 5.47 5.33
C SER A 171 -13.33 6.53 6.26
N GLN A 172 -14.65 6.74 6.17
CA GLN A 172 -15.43 7.73 6.89
C GLN A 172 -16.63 7.06 7.57
N GLY A 173 -16.94 7.51 8.77
CA GLY A 173 -18.06 7.01 9.55
C GLY A 173 -17.86 7.23 11.04
N ASN A 174 -18.96 7.23 11.79
CA ASN A 174 -18.96 7.32 13.25
C ASN A 174 -19.35 5.97 13.82
N ASN A 175 -18.36 5.14 14.12
CA ASN A 175 -18.61 3.90 14.84
C ASN A 175 -18.13 4.02 16.28
N ASN A 176 -19.09 3.94 17.21
CA ASN A 176 -18.86 3.94 18.65
C ASN A 176 -18.51 2.53 19.18
N PHE A 177 -18.02 1.62 18.33
CA PHE A 177 -17.80 0.23 18.70
C PHE A 177 -16.33 -0.03 19.01
N ASN A 178 -16.07 -0.58 20.19
CA ASN A 178 -14.74 -0.78 20.74
C ASN A 178 -13.99 -2.01 20.17
N ASN A 179 -14.44 -2.60 19.07
CA ASN A 179 -13.92 -3.87 18.52
C ASN A 179 -13.92 -3.88 16.97
N GLU A 180 -13.36 -2.86 16.32
CA GLU A 180 -13.39 -2.76 14.87
C GLU A 180 -12.00 -2.60 14.22
N GLY A 181 -11.81 -3.39 13.16
CA GLY A 181 -10.57 -3.49 12.39
C GLY A 181 -10.63 -2.73 11.06
N TYR A 182 -9.86 -1.65 10.95
CA TYR A 182 -9.74 -0.84 9.74
C TYR A 182 -8.37 -1.07 9.11
N TYR A 183 -8.37 -1.59 7.89
CA TYR A 183 -7.14 -1.91 7.18
C TYR A 183 -7.13 -1.18 5.85
N ILE A 184 -6.27 -0.18 5.72
CA ILE A 184 -6.23 0.71 4.56
C ILE A 184 -4.84 0.65 3.94
N GLY A 185 -4.77 0.36 2.64
CA GLY A 185 -3.50 0.24 1.92
C GLY A 185 -3.52 0.92 0.56
N GLY A 186 -2.36 1.32 0.04
CA GLY A 186 -2.25 1.81 -1.34
C GLY A 186 -2.70 0.77 -2.37
N PHE A 187 -2.26 -0.48 -2.19
CA PHE A 187 -2.63 -1.60 -3.06
C PHE A 187 -3.89 -2.29 -2.54
N ALA A 188 -3.86 -2.79 -1.31
CA ALA A 188 -5.01 -3.45 -0.72
C ALA A 188 -5.14 -3.24 0.79
N GLY A 189 -6.36 -3.28 1.32
CA GLY A 189 -6.60 -3.14 2.75
C GLY A 189 -5.91 -4.25 3.55
N GLY A 190 -6.16 -5.50 3.16
CA GLY A 190 -5.45 -6.67 3.69
C GLY A 190 -4.97 -7.54 2.54
N THR A 191 -3.81 -8.16 2.72
CA THR A 191 -3.18 -9.02 1.72
C THR A 191 -2.95 -10.40 2.31
N GLN A 192 -3.21 -11.46 1.52
CA GLN A 192 -2.86 -12.83 1.86
C GLN A 192 -2.38 -13.63 0.64
N GLY A 193 -1.07 -13.80 0.45
CA GLY A 193 -0.55 -14.54 -0.71
C GLY A 193 0.76 -14.03 -1.31
N ASN A 194 0.96 -14.16 -2.61
CA ASN A 194 2.23 -13.82 -3.28
C ASN A 194 2.09 -12.54 -4.10
N PHE A 195 2.99 -11.59 -3.90
CA PHE A 195 2.98 -10.28 -4.54
C PHE A 195 4.35 -10.01 -5.12
N PHE A 196 4.46 -9.91 -6.45
CA PHE A 196 5.74 -9.60 -7.06
C PHE A 196 5.65 -8.73 -8.30
N ASN A 197 6.65 -7.86 -8.51
CA ASN A 197 6.67 -6.90 -9.61
C ASN A 197 5.45 -5.98 -9.59
N ILE A 198 5.30 -5.23 -8.50
CA ILE A 198 4.19 -4.29 -8.31
C ILE A 198 4.74 -2.89 -8.10
N VAL A 199 4.18 -1.91 -8.81
CA VAL A 199 4.58 -0.50 -8.72
C VAL A 199 3.36 0.35 -8.37
N LEU A 200 3.47 1.16 -7.32
CA LEU A 200 2.48 2.17 -6.96
C LEU A 200 3.11 3.56 -7.09
N ASN A 201 2.46 4.46 -7.81
CA ASN A 201 2.93 5.82 -8.03
C ASN A 201 1.87 6.84 -7.64
N ASN A 202 2.32 7.90 -6.96
CA ASN A 202 1.55 9.12 -6.72
C ASN A 202 0.26 8.83 -5.95
N ILE A 203 0.40 8.60 -4.65
CA ILE A 203 -0.73 8.53 -3.72
C ILE A 203 -0.67 9.75 -2.80
N ASN A 204 -1.70 10.58 -2.81
CA ASN A 204 -1.69 11.75 -1.93
C ASN A 204 -1.92 11.30 -0.47
N ASN A 205 -3.07 10.74 -0.11
CA ASN A 205 -3.29 10.33 1.30
C ASN A 205 -3.83 8.91 1.44
N ILE A 206 -3.30 8.19 2.43
CA ILE A 206 -3.83 6.92 2.93
C ILE A 206 -4.20 7.13 4.39
N ASN A 207 -5.49 7.06 4.72
CA ASN A 207 -5.96 7.41 6.06
C ASN A 207 -6.89 6.34 6.63
N SER A 208 -6.42 5.67 7.68
CA SER A 208 -7.23 4.80 8.52
C SER A 208 -7.80 5.58 9.71
N PRO A 209 -9.12 5.53 9.97
CA PRO A 209 -9.79 6.29 11.00
C PRO A 209 -9.47 5.75 12.41
N LYS A 210 -10.00 6.43 13.43
CA LYS A 210 -9.91 5.96 14.82
C LYS A 210 -10.63 4.62 15.00
N GLY A 211 -9.92 3.62 15.50
CA GLY A 211 -10.42 2.27 15.76
C GLY A 211 -9.47 1.46 16.64
N THR A 212 -9.96 0.40 17.25
CA THR A 212 -9.16 -0.46 18.15
C THR A 212 -8.23 -1.44 17.42
N GLU A 213 -8.38 -1.59 16.11
CA GLU A 213 -7.47 -2.32 15.21
C GLU A 213 -7.32 -1.49 13.92
N SER A 214 -6.63 -0.34 13.99
CA SER A 214 -6.53 0.60 12.85
C SER A 214 -5.13 0.56 12.25
N HIS A 215 -5.02 0.13 11.01
CA HIS A 215 -3.74 -0.09 10.34
C HIS A 215 -3.72 0.55 8.95
N ALA A 216 -2.68 1.33 8.67
CA ALA A 216 -2.46 1.96 7.37
C ALA A 216 -1.06 1.69 6.84
N GLY A 217 -0.95 1.37 5.55
CA GLY A 217 0.35 1.23 4.90
C GLY A 217 0.37 1.70 3.46
N GLY A 218 1.55 2.09 2.97
CA GLY A 218 1.70 2.52 1.58
C GLY A 218 1.34 1.43 0.57
N PHE A 219 1.58 0.16 0.91
CA PHE A 219 1.14 -0.99 0.13
C PHE A 219 -0.12 -1.63 0.73
N THR A 220 -0.09 -1.99 2.02
CA THR A 220 -1.22 -2.67 2.66
C THR A 220 -1.46 -2.24 4.11
N GLY A 221 -2.71 -2.28 4.59
CA GLY A 221 -2.99 -2.08 6.01
C GLY A 221 -2.47 -3.26 6.84
N HIS A 222 -2.66 -4.48 6.36
CA HIS A 222 -2.25 -5.72 7.03
C HIS A 222 -1.67 -6.73 6.03
N ALA A 223 -0.42 -7.13 6.27
CA ALA A 223 0.35 -7.96 5.37
C ALA A 223 0.38 -9.42 5.83
N ARG A 224 -0.07 -10.32 4.93
CA ARG A 224 0.02 -11.77 5.05
C ARG A 224 0.45 -12.56 3.76
N GLY A 225 1.57 -12.27 3.10
CA GLY A 225 2.33 -13.38 2.47
C GLY A 225 3.78 -13.11 2.07
N THR A 226 4.10 -13.26 0.79
CA THR A 226 5.46 -13.05 0.26
C THR A 226 5.47 -11.87 -0.70
N TYR A 227 6.38 -10.93 -0.46
CA TYR A 227 6.47 -9.65 -1.18
C TYR A 227 7.84 -9.53 -1.82
N THR A 228 7.89 -9.41 -3.15
CA THR A 228 9.17 -9.36 -3.89
C THR A 228 9.16 -8.35 -5.02
N ASN A 229 10.19 -7.52 -5.15
CA ASN A 229 10.28 -6.51 -6.21
C ASN A 229 9.07 -5.58 -6.22
N ILE A 230 8.86 -4.88 -5.10
CA ILE A 230 7.76 -3.91 -4.95
C ILE A 230 8.35 -2.52 -4.85
N THR A 231 7.77 -1.58 -5.58
CA THR A 231 8.17 -0.17 -5.59
C THR A 231 7.00 0.73 -5.27
N LEU A 232 7.16 1.56 -4.24
CA LEU A 232 6.21 2.64 -3.92
C LEU A 232 6.90 3.98 -4.17
N ASN A 233 6.27 4.85 -4.95
CA ASN A 233 6.79 6.16 -5.29
C ASN A 233 5.79 7.25 -4.95
N ASN A 234 6.28 8.29 -4.27
CA ASN A 234 5.55 9.54 -4.00
C ASN A 234 4.26 9.29 -3.23
N ILE A 235 4.38 9.04 -1.93
CA ILE A 235 3.24 9.01 -1.01
C ILE A 235 3.31 10.24 -0.11
N LYS A 236 2.27 11.08 -0.12
CA LYS A 236 2.30 12.28 0.71
C LYS A 236 2.15 11.91 2.18
N ASN A 237 0.99 11.38 2.56
CA ASN A 237 0.69 11.08 3.95
C ASN A 237 0.13 9.67 4.12
N ILE A 238 0.63 8.98 5.13
CA ILE A 238 0.05 7.74 5.66
C ILE A 238 -0.34 8.03 7.10
N SER A 239 -1.60 7.86 7.44
CA SER A 239 -2.07 8.06 8.81
C SER A 239 -2.94 6.91 9.28
N SER A 240 -2.71 6.48 10.51
CA SER A 240 -3.54 5.49 11.18
C SER A 240 -3.79 5.90 12.63
N HIS A 241 -4.75 5.26 13.29
CA HIS A 241 -4.88 5.43 14.73
C HIS A 241 -3.94 4.53 15.54
N GLN A 242 -3.67 3.31 15.06
CA GLN A 242 -2.70 2.41 15.70
C GLN A 242 -1.44 2.30 14.85
N ASP A 243 -1.40 1.43 13.85
CA ASP A 243 -0.13 1.13 13.20
C ASP A 243 -0.07 1.77 11.81
N ALA A 244 1.00 2.53 11.57
CA ALA A 244 1.24 3.19 10.29
C ALA A 244 2.66 2.90 9.81
N GLY A 245 2.79 2.38 8.60
CA GLY A 245 4.09 2.10 8.00
C GLY A 245 4.19 2.53 6.54
N GLY A 246 5.40 2.82 6.07
CA GLY A 246 5.62 3.19 4.67
C GLY A 246 5.19 2.10 3.70
N PHE A 247 5.36 0.83 4.07
CA PHE A 247 4.91 -0.34 3.32
C PHE A 247 3.63 -0.94 3.92
N ALA A 248 3.65 -1.32 5.19
CA ALA A 248 2.50 -1.94 5.86
C ALA A 248 2.20 -1.35 7.24
N GLY A 249 0.92 -1.32 7.61
CA GLY A 249 0.51 -0.97 8.98
C GLY A 249 0.95 -2.05 9.96
N TRP A 250 0.48 -3.27 9.75
CA TRP A 250 0.84 -4.44 10.55
C TRP A 250 1.22 -5.64 9.68
N ILE A 251 2.18 -6.45 10.14
CA ILE A 251 2.63 -7.67 9.47
C ILE A 251 2.64 -8.86 10.44
N GLU A 252 2.39 -10.08 9.93
CA GLU A 252 2.56 -11.34 10.65
C GLU A 252 3.50 -12.28 9.87
N ASP A 253 4.64 -12.67 10.47
CA ASP A 253 5.56 -13.78 10.10
C ASP A 253 5.85 -14.07 8.62
N GLU A 254 6.57 -13.18 7.92
CA GLU A 254 6.64 -13.25 6.44
C GLU A 254 7.92 -12.86 5.75
N LYS A 255 7.96 -13.01 4.41
CA LYS A 255 9.13 -12.67 3.59
C LYS A 255 8.91 -11.40 2.78
N PHE A 256 9.78 -10.43 3.02
CA PHE A 256 9.85 -9.16 2.32
C PHE A 256 11.23 -9.05 1.68
N SER A 257 11.28 -9.04 0.35
CA SER A 257 12.56 -8.94 -0.35
C SER A 257 12.54 -7.98 -1.52
N ASN A 258 13.62 -7.22 -1.72
CA ASN A 258 13.78 -6.33 -2.87
C ASN A 258 12.64 -5.29 -2.94
N ILE A 259 12.51 -4.48 -1.89
CA ILE A 259 11.44 -3.49 -1.79
C ILE A 259 12.04 -2.09 -1.73
N THR A 260 11.49 -1.17 -2.51
CA THR A 260 11.90 0.23 -2.54
C THR A 260 10.74 1.14 -2.19
N LEU A 261 10.88 1.96 -1.15
CA LEU A 261 9.96 3.05 -0.85
C LEU A 261 10.64 4.37 -1.16
N ASN A 262 10.04 5.18 -2.02
CA ASN A 262 10.63 6.43 -2.47
C ASN A 262 9.69 7.59 -2.19
N ASN A 263 10.22 8.64 -1.56
CA ASN A 263 9.54 9.91 -1.33
C ASN A 263 8.23 9.74 -0.54
N ILE A 264 8.33 9.36 0.74
CA ILE A 264 7.19 9.41 1.67
C ILE A 264 7.31 10.68 2.51
N GLU A 265 6.32 11.58 2.51
CA GLU A 265 6.44 12.85 3.26
C GLU A 265 6.16 12.70 4.75
N ASN A 266 5.04 12.07 5.14
CA ASN A 266 4.68 11.93 6.55
C ASN A 266 4.02 10.57 6.84
N ILE A 267 4.36 9.99 7.99
CA ILE A 267 3.71 8.80 8.55
C ILE A 267 3.31 9.10 10.00
N ASP A 268 2.03 8.94 10.34
CA ASP A 268 1.48 9.26 11.67
C ASP A 268 0.60 8.13 12.22
N GLY A 269 0.76 7.80 13.50
CA GLY A 269 0.04 6.71 14.16
C GLY A 269 0.40 6.56 15.64
N SER A 270 0.06 5.42 16.24
CA SER A 270 0.56 4.97 17.54
C SER A 270 1.91 4.24 17.37
N SER A 271 1.95 3.16 16.59
CA SER A 271 3.21 2.50 16.20
C SER A 271 3.56 2.93 14.78
N VAL A 272 4.72 3.56 14.62
CA VAL A 272 5.11 4.17 13.34
C VAL A 272 6.48 3.71 12.90
N GLY A 273 6.56 3.18 11.69
CA GLY A 273 7.82 2.82 11.04
C GLY A 273 7.95 3.40 9.64
N GLY A 274 9.17 3.75 9.24
CA GLY A 274 9.45 4.11 7.84
C GLY A 274 9.10 2.98 6.86
N PHE A 275 9.14 1.72 7.30
CA PHE A 275 8.71 0.55 6.55
C PHE A 275 7.42 -0.06 7.13
N VAL A 276 7.37 -0.41 8.41
CA VAL A 276 6.24 -1.14 9.02
C VAL A 276 5.83 -0.52 10.34
N GLY A 277 4.53 -0.33 10.58
CA GLY A 277 4.04 0.20 11.85
C GLY A 277 4.28 -0.76 13.02
N ALA A 278 3.74 -1.97 12.92
CA ALA A 278 3.94 -3.06 13.89
C ALA A 278 4.27 -4.39 13.20
N ALA A 279 5.09 -5.22 13.84
CA ALA A 279 5.52 -6.51 13.30
C ALA A 279 5.42 -7.64 14.31
N SER A 280 4.77 -8.72 13.90
CA SER A 280 4.81 -10.02 14.58
C SER A 280 5.68 -10.99 13.78
N GLY A 281 6.95 -10.62 13.63
CA GLY A 281 7.99 -11.45 13.02
C GLY A 281 8.22 -11.17 11.54
N GLY A 282 9.20 -11.87 10.96
CA GLY A 282 9.48 -11.85 9.52
C GLY A 282 10.95 -11.77 9.11
N ILE A 283 11.18 -12.03 7.83
CA ILE A 283 12.45 -11.94 7.13
C ILE A 283 12.39 -10.75 6.17
N HIS A 284 13.25 -9.77 6.41
CA HIS A 284 13.33 -8.51 5.70
C HIS A 284 14.70 -8.39 5.02
N GLU A 285 14.74 -8.53 3.70
CA GLU A 285 15.99 -8.54 2.93
C GLU A 285 15.98 -7.52 1.80
N ASN A 286 17.07 -6.77 1.61
CA ASN A 286 17.23 -5.88 0.47
C ASN A 286 16.12 -4.82 0.37
N ILE A 287 15.97 -4.02 1.43
CA ILE A 287 14.94 -2.99 1.51
C ILE A 287 15.59 -1.62 1.51
N ILE A 288 15.08 -0.75 0.65
CA ILE A 288 15.59 0.60 0.48
C ILE A 288 14.46 1.59 0.75
N LEU A 289 14.67 2.42 1.75
CA LEU A 289 13.83 3.55 2.07
C LEU A 289 14.55 4.82 1.61
N ASN A 290 14.12 5.38 0.49
CA ASN A 290 14.73 6.54 -0.12
C ASN A 290 13.87 7.79 0.13
N ASN A 291 14.46 8.78 0.80
CA ASN A 291 13.86 10.09 0.99
C ASN A 291 12.59 10.03 1.87
N ILE A 292 12.72 9.44 3.06
CA ILE A 292 11.65 9.34 4.05
C ILE A 292 11.59 10.63 4.88
N GLY A 293 10.39 11.20 5.01
CA GLY A 293 10.14 12.41 5.77
C GLY A 293 9.81 12.13 7.24
N ASN A 294 8.75 12.77 7.73
CA ASN A 294 8.45 12.83 9.16
C ASN A 294 7.72 11.58 9.64
N LEU A 295 8.17 11.02 10.76
CA LEU A 295 7.57 9.90 11.46
C LEU A 295 7.10 10.39 12.84
N SER A 296 5.85 10.09 13.20
CA SER A 296 5.24 10.65 14.42
C SER A 296 4.25 9.69 15.06
N GLY A 297 4.43 9.39 16.35
CA GLY A 297 3.54 8.48 17.07
C GLY A 297 3.94 8.23 18.52
N TYR A 298 3.45 7.15 19.12
CA TYR A 298 3.82 6.73 20.47
C TYR A 298 5.11 5.90 20.48
N SER A 299 5.21 4.88 19.62
CA SER A 299 6.41 4.08 19.40
C SER A 299 6.87 4.26 17.97
N VAL A 300 7.99 4.97 17.78
CA VAL A 300 8.41 5.45 16.46
C VAL A 300 9.80 4.95 16.12
N GLY A 301 9.94 4.17 15.06
CA GLY A 301 11.21 3.73 14.53
C GLY A 301 11.43 4.22 13.11
N GLY A 302 12.69 4.47 12.75
CA GLY A 302 13.03 4.80 11.37
C GLY A 302 12.67 3.70 10.36
N PHE A 303 12.57 2.44 10.82
CA PHE A 303 12.18 1.29 10.02
C PHE A 303 10.89 0.63 10.53
N ILE A 304 10.86 0.21 11.79
CA ILE A 304 9.70 -0.43 12.44
C ILE A 304 9.29 0.32 13.70
N GLY A 305 7.99 0.56 13.87
CA GLY A 305 7.47 1.19 15.08
C GLY A 305 7.50 0.27 16.30
N TYR A 306 6.91 -0.92 16.18
CA TYR A 306 6.83 -1.91 17.25
C TYR A 306 7.07 -3.33 16.72
N ILE A 307 7.77 -4.18 17.47
CA ILE A 307 7.99 -5.59 17.15
C ILE A 307 7.71 -6.46 18.38
N ASN A 308 7.15 -7.66 18.18
CA ASN A 308 6.84 -8.57 19.28
C ASN A 308 7.11 -10.07 19.03
N VAL A 309 7.87 -10.40 17.98
CA VAL A 309 8.26 -11.77 17.62
C VAL A 309 9.65 -11.70 16.95
N GLU A 310 10.38 -12.80 16.93
CA GLU A 310 11.68 -12.92 16.25
C GLU A 310 11.64 -12.43 14.80
N SER A 311 12.59 -11.57 14.42
CA SER A 311 12.73 -11.07 13.04
C SER A 311 14.18 -10.98 12.60
N THR A 312 14.38 -11.12 11.29
CA THR A 312 15.68 -10.94 10.62
C THR A 312 15.64 -9.75 9.68
N PHE A 313 16.63 -8.87 9.80
CA PHE A 313 16.81 -7.69 8.96
C PHE A 313 18.17 -7.73 8.29
N LYS A 314 18.16 -7.66 6.96
CA LYS A 314 19.38 -7.79 6.17
C LYS A 314 19.41 -6.83 4.99
N ASN A 315 20.52 -6.14 4.81
CA ASN A 315 20.75 -5.24 3.68
C ASN A 315 19.67 -4.15 3.60
N ILE A 316 19.54 -3.39 4.67
CA ILE A 316 18.55 -2.34 4.80
C ILE A 316 19.25 -0.99 4.68
N TYR A 317 18.75 -0.14 3.79
CA TYR A 317 19.31 1.19 3.55
C TYR A 317 18.20 2.24 3.71
N ILE A 318 18.38 3.20 4.62
CA ILE A 318 17.38 4.21 4.93
C ILE A 318 17.98 5.60 4.78
N HIS A 319 17.49 6.37 3.81
CA HIS A 319 17.81 7.76 3.60
C HIS A 319 16.64 8.64 4.04
N PHE A 320 16.85 9.43 5.10
CA PHE A 320 15.89 10.42 5.56
C PHE A 320 16.04 11.73 4.77
N LYS A 321 14.95 12.49 4.67
CA LYS A 321 14.98 13.88 4.20
C LYS A 321 15.84 14.73 5.15
N ASP A 322 16.46 15.79 4.63
CA ASP A 322 17.29 16.74 5.40
C ASP A 322 16.63 17.27 6.69
N LYS A 323 15.30 17.43 6.65
CA LYS A 323 14.48 17.93 7.77
C LYS A 323 13.50 16.90 8.32
N ALA A 324 13.73 15.62 8.02
CA ALA A 324 12.93 14.55 8.57
C ALA A 324 13.01 14.55 10.11
N THR A 325 11.94 14.06 10.72
CA THR A 325 11.79 13.96 12.17
C THR A 325 11.32 12.56 12.54
N ILE A 326 11.73 12.10 13.71
CA ILE A 326 11.21 10.89 14.36
C ILE A 326 10.73 11.35 15.73
N THR A 327 9.42 11.53 15.87
CA THR A 327 8.83 12.21 17.03
C THR A 327 7.92 11.27 17.81
N ALA A 328 8.38 10.88 19.00
CA ALA A 328 7.56 10.20 20.01
C ALA A 328 6.66 11.21 20.75
N LYS A 329 5.39 10.85 20.98
CA LYS A 329 4.36 11.71 21.58
C LYS A 329 3.63 10.98 22.71
N GLY A 330 3.61 11.60 23.89
CA GLY A 330 2.91 11.10 25.07
C GLY A 330 3.85 10.58 26.15
N ASP A 331 3.30 10.33 27.33
CA ASP A 331 4.07 9.83 28.46
C ASP A 331 4.49 8.37 28.20
N GLY A 332 5.79 8.10 28.32
CA GLY A 332 6.37 6.77 28.02
C GLY A 332 6.55 6.48 26.52
N ALA A 333 6.30 7.44 25.64
CA ALA A 333 6.51 7.29 24.21
C ALA A 333 8.01 7.13 23.89
N THR A 334 8.32 6.32 22.87
CA THR A 334 9.69 5.90 22.53
C THR A 334 10.01 6.21 21.07
N ALA A 335 11.26 6.63 20.83
CA ALA A 335 11.77 6.88 19.49
C ALA A 335 13.15 6.24 19.33
N GLY A 336 13.35 5.48 18.26
CA GLY A 336 14.65 4.96 17.88
C GLY A 336 14.93 5.18 16.40
N LYS A 337 16.22 5.27 16.03
CA LYS A 337 16.60 5.51 14.63
C LYS A 337 16.21 4.36 13.71
N PHE A 338 16.05 3.14 14.23
CA PHE A 338 15.65 1.96 13.48
C PHE A 338 14.36 1.33 14.03
N LEU A 339 14.33 0.97 15.32
CA LEU A 339 13.15 0.41 15.99
C LEU A 339 12.57 1.38 17.02
N GLY A 340 11.24 1.50 17.08
CA GLY A 340 10.59 2.30 18.12
C GLY A 340 10.52 1.59 19.48
N ALA A 341 10.05 0.34 19.49
CA ALA A 341 9.99 -0.51 20.68
C ALA A 341 9.96 -2.01 20.32
N THR A 342 10.45 -2.86 21.23
CA THR A 342 10.18 -4.30 21.26
C THR A 342 9.19 -4.64 22.39
N SER A 343 8.71 -5.87 22.47
CA SER A 343 7.73 -6.27 23.49
C SER A 343 8.33 -6.44 24.89
N ASP A 344 7.50 -6.25 25.91
CA ASP A 344 7.82 -6.59 27.32
C ASP A 344 7.35 -7.99 27.73
N TYR A 345 6.79 -8.78 26.81
CA TYR A 345 6.22 -10.09 27.15
C TYR A 345 7.28 -11.18 27.38
N TYR A 346 6.95 -12.14 28.25
CA TYR A 346 7.81 -13.20 28.82
C TYR A 346 8.63 -14.10 27.86
N TYR A 347 8.59 -13.90 26.55
CA TYR A 347 9.40 -14.64 25.59
C TYR A 347 10.53 -13.76 25.10
N GLN A 348 11.77 -14.27 25.16
CA GLN A 348 12.94 -13.54 24.65
C GLN A 348 12.79 -13.36 23.14
N GLU A 349 12.76 -12.12 22.67
CA GLU A 349 12.73 -11.85 21.24
C GLU A 349 14.14 -11.81 20.69
N VAL A 350 14.34 -12.42 19.52
CA VAL A 350 15.62 -12.38 18.81
C VAL A 350 15.46 -11.49 17.59
N VAL A 351 16.12 -10.34 17.62
CA VAL A 351 16.22 -9.41 16.50
C VAL A 351 17.61 -9.55 15.89
N GLU A 352 17.69 -10.08 14.67
CA GLU A 352 18.96 -10.26 13.96
C GLU A 352 19.15 -9.17 12.90
N LEU A 353 20.21 -8.38 13.05
CA LEU A 353 20.56 -7.26 12.20
C LEU A 353 21.83 -7.58 11.40
N SER A 354 21.78 -7.37 10.10
CA SER A 354 22.94 -7.53 9.22
C SER A 354 22.94 -6.47 8.14
N ASN A 355 24.01 -5.67 8.06
CA ASN A 355 24.16 -4.63 7.04
C ASN A 355 22.97 -3.64 7.03
N ILE A 356 22.79 -2.93 8.14
CA ILE A 356 21.76 -1.91 8.31
C ILE A 356 22.44 -0.54 8.23
N ASN A 357 22.02 0.32 7.30
CA ASN A 357 22.65 1.60 7.02
C ASN A 357 21.62 2.74 7.08
N LEU A 358 21.87 3.73 7.93
CA LEU A 358 21.01 4.90 8.14
C LEU A 358 21.71 6.18 7.70
N TYR A 359 21.08 6.99 6.87
CA TYR A 359 21.61 8.25 6.37
C TYR A 359 20.67 9.39 6.78
N TYR A 360 21.19 10.37 7.51
CA TYR A 360 20.41 11.49 8.05
C TYR A 360 21.26 12.76 8.16
N ALA A 361 20.62 13.92 8.17
CA ALA A 361 21.33 15.19 8.28
C ALA A 361 21.99 15.36 9.66
N ASP A 362 23.25 15.81 9.68
CA ASP A 362 23.96 16.18 10.89
C ASP A 362 23.32 17.41 11.52
N GLY A 363 23.20 17.41 12.85
CA GLY A 363 22.43 18.43 13.58
C GLY A 363 20.91 18.40 13.36
N SER A 364 20.35 17.39 12.70
CA SER A 364 18.89 17.17 12.65
C SER A 364 18.36 16.58 13.95
N GLN A 365 17.03 16.59 14.13
CA GLN A 365 16.38 15.90 15.25
C GLN A 365 16.74 14.41 15.29
N ILE A 366 16.90 13.76 14.13
CA ILE A 366 17.28 12.35 14.07
C ILE A 366 18.70 12.13 14.62
N ALA A 367 19.62 13.09 14.41
CA ALA A 367 20.97 13.03 14.96
C ALA A 367 20.98 13.12 16.49
N GLU A 368 19.97 13.75 17.10
CA GLU A 368 19.83 13.90 18.56
C GLU A 368 19.27 12.64 19.24
N ILE A 369 18.68 11.71 18.48
CA ILE A 369 18.22 10.43 19.00
C ILE A 369 19.44 9.59 19.38
N LYS A 370 19.53 9.21 20.65
CA LYS A 370 20.68 8.48 21.20
C LYS A 370 20.66 7.01 20.81
N ASP A 371 19.48 6.43 20.80
CA ASP A 371 19.30 4.99 20.68
C ASP A 371 18.83 4.62 19.28
N ASP A 372 19.45 3.60 18.69
CA ASP A 372 18.96 3.04 17.42
C ASP A 372 17.65 2.25 17.63
N ILE A 373 17.39 1.86 18.88
CA ILE A 373 16.21 1.12 19.35
C ILE A 373 15.64 1.90 20.53
N GLY A 374 14.44 2.46 20.38
CA GLY A 374 13.88 3.39 21.37
C GLY A 374 13.58 2.73 22.71
N PHE A 375 13.07 1.51 22.68
CA PHE A 375 12.87 0.68 23.87
C PHE A 375 13.11 -0.78 23.53
N ALA A 376 13.83 -1.48 24.42
CA ALA A 376 14.08 -2.90 24.33
C ALA A 376 13.58 -3.56 25.63
N GLY A 377 12.71 -4.56 25.50
CA GLY A 377 12.14 -5.30 26.61
C GLY A 377 13.18 -6.10 27.39
N ASP A 378 12.85 -6.37 28.66
CA ASP A 378 13.72 -7.14 29.55
C ASP A 378 13.91 -8.58 29.05
N GLY A 379 15.08 -8.87 28.51
CA GLY A 379 15.45 -10.21 28.03
C GLY A 379 15.54 -10.34 26.51
N ASP A 380 15.22 -9.27 25.76
CA ASP A 380 15.36 -9.25 24.32
C ASP A 380 16.83 -9.29 23.88
N ILE A 381 17.07 -10.01 22.79
CA ILE A 381 18.40 -10.23 22.22
C ILE A 381 18.46 -9.57 20.86
N ILE A 382 19.09 -8.40 20.81
CA ILE A 382 19.44 -7.74 19.55
C ILE A 382 20.86 -8.16 19.15
N LYS A 383 20.99 -8.82 18.00
CA LYS A 383 22.26 -9.26 17.43
C LYS A 383 22.61 -8.41 16.22
N GLY A 384 23.86 -7.97 16.13
CA GLY A 384 24.35 -7.15 15.02
C GLY A 384 24.40 -5.66 15.36
N THR A 385 24.68 -4.85 14.35
CA THR A 385 24.91 -3.39 14.49
C THR A 385 24.18 -2.62 13.41
N ILE A 386 23.96 -1.34 13.68
CA ILE A 386 23.39 -0.37 12.76
C ILE A 386 24.46 0.67 12.45
N ASP A 387 24.75 0.87 11.17
CA ASP A 387 25.73 1.83 10.71
C ASP A 387 25.04 3.16 10.41
N SER A 388 25.38 4.20 11.18
CA SER A 388 24.86 5.55 11.01
C SER A 388 25.81 6.42 10.19
N HIS A 389 25.27 7.10 9.19
CA HIS A 389 25.98 7.94 8.22
C HIS A 389 25.41 9.36 8.23
N PRO A 390 25.75 10.19 9.24
CA PRO A 390 25.33 11.59 9.26
C PRO A 390 25.97 12.37 8.10
N TYR A 391 25.23 13.29 7.50
CA TYR A 391 25.72 14.13 6.41
C TYR A 391 25.48 15.62 6.67
N SER A 392 26.41 16.49 6.25
CA SER A 392 26.29 17.93 6.49
C SER A 392 25.46 18.67 5.43
N ASN A 393 25.17 18.04 4.29
CA ASN A 393 24.27 18.58 3.26
C ASN A 393 23.55 17.45 2.51
N GLU A 394 22.31 17.72 2.11
CA GLU A 394 21.41 16.76 1.46
C GLU A 394 21.99 16.13 0.19
N GLN A 395 22.66 16.92 -0.64
CA GLN A 395 23.22 16.44 -1.91
C GLN A 395 24.34 15.41 -1.67
N ASP A 396 25.23 15.67 -0.72
CA ASP A 396 26.30 14.74 -0.35
C ASP A 396 25.73 13.51 0.35
N GLY A 397 24.76 13.69 1.25
CA GLY A 397 24.04 12.61 1.91
C GLY A 397 23.44 11.62 0.91
N PHE A 398 22.69 12.13 -0.04
CA PHE A 398 22.13 11.32 -1.12
C PHE A 398 23.22 10.69 -1.99
N THR A 399 24.31 11.39 -2.27
CA THR A 399 25.43 10.86 -3.07
C THR A 399 26.11 9.67 -2.40
N ILE A 400 26.33 9.73 -1.09
CA ILE A 400 26.92 8.63 -0.31
C ILE A 400 25.94 7.46 -0.26
N PHE A 401 24.69 7.70 0.15
CA PHE A 401 23.63 6.70 0.15
C PHE A 401 23.53 5.97 -1.20
N LYS A 402 23.47 6.75 -2.28
CA LYS A 402 23.42 6.22 -3.64
C LYS A 402 24.60 5.32 -3.96
N LYS A 403 25.81 5.80 -3.67
CA LYS A 403 27.03 5.05 -3.92
C LYS A 403 27.03 3.73 -3.15
N ASP A 404 26.59 3.72 -1.90
CA ASP A 404 26.58 2.50 -1.07
C ASP A 404 25.54 1.50 -1.57
N VAL A 405 24.34 1.95 -1.91
CA VAL A 405 23.28 1.14 -2.51
C VAL A 405 23.75 0.51 -3.84
N GLU A 406 24.22 1.33 -4.78
CA GLU A 406 24.70 0.85 -6.09
C GLU A 406 25.93 -0.06 -5.95
N ASN A 407 26.76 0.15 -4.90
CA ASN A 407 27.91 -0.70 -4.64
C ASN A 407 27.55 -2.05 -4.02
N PHE A 408 26.49 -2.11 -3.24
CA PHE A 408 26.04 -3.33 -2.62
C PHE A 408 25.26 -4.19 -3.61
N PHE A 409 24.29 -3.59 -4.32
CA PHE A 409 23.45 -4.23 -5.33
C PHE A 409 24.09 -4.15 -6.73
N LYS A 410 25.40 -4.41 -6.80
CA LYS A 410 26.17 -4.40 -8.05
C LYS A 410 25.63 -5.41 -9.05
N GLU A 411 25.95 -5.17 -10.32
CA GLU A 411 25.56 -6.03 -11.43
C GLU A 411 25.99 -7.48 -11.20
N GLU A 412 25.08 -8.41 -11.45
CA GLU A 412 25.37 -9.83 -11.57
C GLU A 412 25.08 -10.25 -13.01
N ASN A 413 26.02 -10.93 -13.66
CA ASN A 413 25.89 -11.35 -15.08
C ASN A 413 25.55 -10.18 -16.05
N ASN A 414 26.16 -9.00 -15.86
CA ASN A 414 25.92 -7.79 -16.64
C ASN A 414 24.48 -7.24 -16.58
N LYS A 415 23.73 -7.55 -15.51
CA LYS A 415 22.42 -6.94 -15.24
C LYS A 415 22.45 -6.24 -13.89
N PRO A 416 22.10 -4.94 -13.82
CA PRO A 416 21.91 -4.26 -12.54
C PRO A 416 20.89 -5.02 -11.71
N GLN A 417 21.22 -5.27 -10.45
CA GLN A 417 20.24 -5.81 -9.50
C GLN A 417 19.28 -4.72 -9.03
N ILE A 418 19.70 -3.45 -9.10
CA ILE A 418 18.89 -2.29 -8.80
C ILE A 418 19.06 -1.20 -9.86
N HIS A 419 17.98 -0.47 -10.12
CA HIS A 419 17.92 0.63 -11.08
C HIS A 419 17.59 1.93 -10.35
N TYR A 420 18.26 3.02 -10.74
CA TYR A 420 17.93 4.37 -10.29
C TYR A 420 17.33 5.17 -11.44
N ASN A 421 16.04 5.52 -11.32
CA ASN A 421 15.35 6.38 -12.26
C ASN A 421 15.76 7.84 -11.98
N LYS A 422 16.60 8.41 -12.85
CA LYS A 422 17.14 9.77 -12.70
C LYS A 422 16.08 10.86 -12.83
N GLU A 423 15.06 10.64 -13.67
CA GLU A 423 14.02 11.63 -13.93
C GLU A 423 13.03 11.72 -12.75
N GLY A 424 12.68 10.57 -12.17
CA GLY A 424 11.80 10.48 -11.00
C GLY A 424 12.52 10.54 -9.65
N GLY A 425 13.85 10.40 -9.63
CA GLY A 425 14.65 10.46 -8.41
C GLY A 425 14.48 9.26 -7.47
N TYR A 426 14.16 8.08 -7.99
CA TYR A 426 13.77 6.91 -7.20
C TYR A 426 14.53 5.64 -7.56
N TYR A 427 14.59 4.69 -6.62
CA TYR A 427 15.13 3.35 -6.82
C TYR A 427 14.05 2.32 -7.11
N THR A 428 14.41 1.28 -7.85
CA THR A 428 13.57 0.09 -8.07
C THR A 428 14.43 -1.14 -8.35
N PHE A 429 13.98 -2.30 -7.87
CA PHE A 429 14.55 -3.61 -8.26
C PHE A 429 13.94 -4.15 -9.56
N LEU A 430 12.99 -3.41 -10.15
CA LEU A 430 12.33 -3.78 -11.40
C LEU A 430 13.06 -3.17 -12.57
N ASP A 431 13.22 -3.98 -13.61
CA ASP A 431 13.63 -3.50 -14.91
C ASP A 431 12.43 -2.86 -15.61
N GLU A 432 12.33 -1.53 -15.48
CA GLU A 432 11.25 -0.73 -16.08
C GLU A 432 11.23 -0.81 -17.61
N THR A 433 12.31 -1.25 -18.26
CA THR A 433 12.31 -1.48 -19.72
C THR A 433 11.47 -2.69 -20.13
N ASN A 434 11.11 -3.55 -19.18
CA ASN A 434 10.31 -4.78 -19.38
C ASN A 434 8.90 -4.70 -18.79
N ASN A 435 8.54 -3.62 -18.08
CA ASN A 435 7.20 -3.42 -17.49
C ASN A 435 6.21 -2.79 -18.49
N GLY A 436 5.96 -3.48 -19.62
CA GLY A 436 4.69 -3.31 -20.35
C GLY A 436 4.70 -2.49 -21.64
N ASN A 437 5.86 -2.10 -22.19
CA ASN A 437 5.93 -1.49 -23.54
C ASN A 437 6.51 -2.45 -24.62
N GLY A 438 6.59 -3.75 -24.32
CA GLY A 438 7.07 -4.78 -25.25
C GLY A 438 5.95 -5.72 -25.71
N GLY A 439 5.11 -5.25 -26.63
CA GLY A 439 4.05 -6.04 -27.28
C GLY A 439 3.11 -5.19 -28.10
#